data_AF-A0A4V2YRN5-F1
#
_entry.id   AF-A0A4V2YRN5-F1
#
_cell.length_a   1.000
_cell.length_b   1.000
_cell.length_c   1.000
_cell.angle_alpha   90.00
_cell.angle_beta   90.00
_cell.angle_gamma   90.00
#
_symmetry.space_group_name_H-M   'P 1'
#
loop_
_entity.id
_entity.type
_entity.pdbx_description
1 polymer ?
#
loop_
_entity_poly.entity_id
_entity_poly.type
_entity_poly.pdbx_seq_one_letter_code
_entity_poly.pdbx_strand_id
1 'polypeptide(L)'
;MGGSLGFGLTTPNLGGSVATAHAARRRPAVLGDLLPGSLARDAALVAGAAALVGAAAQIAVPLPGTPVPVSGQTFAVLLAGAALGWGRAGLGMAVYLLAGMAGMPWFVDGASGTGAPTLGYVIGFVVAAAAVGRLAERGGDRTPARTVGTMLAGTAIMYAAGVPYLMASLHVGLGRALDLGVTPFLAGDALKVLLAAGLLPAAWKLTGASRDR
;
A
#
# COMPACT_ATOMS: atom_id res chain seq x y z
N MET A 1 41.24 -48.35 61.45
CA MET A 1 39.85 -48.81 61.21
C MET A 1 38.93 -47.60 61.31
N GLY A 2 38.22 -47.26 60.22
CA GLY A 2 37.14 -46.25 60.15
C GLY A 2 37.61 -44.79 60.24
N GLY A 3 37.15 -43.82 59.46
CA GLY A 3 36.07 -43.71 58.49
C GLY A 3 35.93 -42.22 58.13
N SER A 4 35.46 -41.95 56.92
CA SER A 4 35.23 -40.64 56.25
C SER A 4 34.63 -39.54 57.13
N LEU A 5 34.80 -38.24 56.83
CA LEU A 5 33.92 -37.50 55.89
C LEU A 5 34.66 -36.28 55.27
N GLY A 6 34.81 -36.29 53.95
CA GLY A 6 35.27 -35.16 53.16
C GLY A 6 34.12 -34.20 52.85
N PHE A 7 34.28 -32.92 53.20
CA PHE A 7 33.40 -31.84 52.77
C PHE A 7 33.87 -31.36 51.39
N GLY A 8 33.23 -31.86 50.33
CA GLY A 8 33.39 -31.33 48.97
C GLY A 8 32.59 -30.04 48.81
N LEU A 9 33.27 -28.89 48.89
CA LEU A 9 32.71 -27.61 48.43
C LEU A 9 32.87 -27.54 46.90
N THR A 10 31.88 -28.05 46.18
CA THR A 10 31.68 -27.71 44.77
C THR A 10 31.19 -26.27 44.67
N THR A 11 32.08 -25.34 44.32
CA THR A 11 31.67 -24.02 43.83
C THR A 11 31.05 -24.18 42.43
N PRO A 12 29.88 -23.58 42.15
CA PRO A 12 29.29 -23.65 40.83
C PRO A 12 30.16 -22.86 39.85
N ASN A 13 30.55 -23.52 38.76
CA ASN A 13 31.11 -22.89 37.58
C ASN A 13 30.05 -21.93 36.99
N LEU A 14 30.21 -20.62 37.20
CA LEU A 14 29.40 -19.57 36.57
C LEU A 14 29.87 -19.30 35.12
N GLY A 15 30.20 -20.37 34.38
CA GLY A 15 30.38 -20.34 32.93
C GLY A 15 29.04 -20.58 32.25
N GLY A 16 28.20 -19.56 32.19
CA GLY A 16 26.80 -19.72 31.79
C GLY A 16 26.26 -18.55 31.00
N SER A 17 26.65 -18.50 29.72
CA SER A 17 25.84 -17.93 28.65
C SER A 17 25.52 -16.44 28.76
N VAL A 18 26.42 -15.63 28.17
CA VAL A 18 25.99 -14.39 27.51
C VAL A 18 25.08 -14.82 26.36
N ALA A 19 23.82 -15.11 26.68
CA ALA A 19 22.76 -15.30 25.71
C ALA A 19 22.47 -13.93 25.11
N THR A 20 23.32 -13.52 24.17
CA THR A 20 22.96 -12.56 23.14
C THR A 20 21.78 -13.19 22.40
N ALA A 21 20.57 -12.93 22.90
CA ALA A 21 19.35 -13.14 22.15
C ALA A 21 19.49 -12.26 20.91
N HIS A 22 20.04 -12.86 19.85
CA HIS A 22 20.04 -12.32 18.51
C HIS A 22 18.56 -12.29 18.14
N ALA A 23 17.87 -11.21 18.51
CA ALA A 23 16.52 -10.94 18.08
C ALA A 23 16.55 -11.10 16.56
N ALA A 24 16.01 -12.22 16.08
CA ALA A 24 16.08 -12.58 14.67
C ALA A 24 15.52 -11.39 13.91
N ARG A 25 16.38 -10.64 13.21
CA ARG A 25 15.96 -9.47 12.43
C ARG A 25 14.94 -9.99 11.44
N ARG A 26 13.65 -9.73 11.71
CA ARG A 26 12.60 -10.09 10.76
C ARG A 26 12.95 -9.38 9.46
N ARG A 27 13.10 -10.15 8.39
CA ARG A 27 13.35 -9.58 7.06
C ARG A 27 12.23 -8.59 6.73
N PRO A 28 12.54 -7.42 6.15
CA PRO A 28 11.54 -6.40 5.84
C PRO A 28 10.50 -6.97 4.87
N ALA A 29 9.22 -6.93 5.25
CA ALA A 29 8.12 -7.45 4.45
C ALA A 29 7.78 -6.48 3.32
N VAL A 30 7.82 -5.18 3.62
CA VAL A 30 7.62 -4.07 2.67
C VAL A 30 8.72 -3.03 2.77
N LEU A 31 8.83 -2.13 1.79
CA LEU A 31 9.89 -1.12 1.73
C LEU A 31 9.87 -0.19 2.96
N GLY A 32 8.69 0.12 3.47
CA GLY A 32 8.53 0.92 4.68
C GLY A 32 9.33 0.36 5.85
N ASP A 33 9.40 -0.96 6.02
CA ASP A 33 10.07 -1.65 7.14
C ASP A 33 11.59 -1.42 7.20
N LEU A 34 12.19 -0.89 6.14
CA LEU A 34 13.60 -0.51 6.12
C LEU A 34 13.92 0.66 7.07
N LEU A 35 12.91 1.45 7.41
CA LEU A 35 13.01 2.52 8.39
C LEU A 35 12.80 1.96 9.81
N PRO A 36 13.67 2.22 10.80
CA PRO A 36 13.51 1.74 12.18
C PRO A 36 12.23 2.31 12.85
N GLY A 37 11.51 1.47 13.62
CA GLY A 37 10.10 1.70 13.95
C GLY A 37 9.78 2.23 15.36
N SER A 38 8.97 3.30 15.40
CA SER A 38 8.19 3.78 16.55
C SER A 38 6.77 4.16 16.08
N LEU A 39 5.81 4.32 17.00
CA LEU A 39 4.44 4.73 16.66
C LEU A 39 4.39 6.05 15.86
N ALA A 40 5.26 7.00 16.20
CA ALA A 40 5.36 8.29 15.50
C ALA A 40 5.72 8.12 14.02
N ARG A 41 6.62 7.18 13.71
CA ARG A 41 6.96 6.87 12.32
C ARG A 41 5.77 6.27 11.58
N ASP A 42 5.05 5.33 12.16
CA ASP A 42 3.91 4.70 11.47
C ASP A 42 2.80 5.71 11.23
N ALA A 43 2.55 6.62 12.17
CA ALA A 43 1.65 7.76 11.97
C ALA A 43 2.12 8.67 10.83
N ALA A 44 3.42 8.99 10.77
CA ALA A 44 3.99 9.78 9.68
C ALA A 44 3.89 9.09 8.31
N LEU A 45 4.05 7.77 8.24
CA LEU A 45 3.89 6.99 7.01
C LEU A 45 2.42 6.95 6.55
N VAL A 46 1.48 6.81 7.49
CA VAL A 46 0.03 6.87 7.21
C VAL A 46 -0.36 8.24 6.67
N ALA A 47 0.05 9.32 7.34
CA ALA A 47 -0.20 10.68 6.88
C ALA A 47 0.49 10.98 5.54
N GLY A 48 1.73 10.52 5.38
CA GLY A 48 2.50 10.64 4.14
C GLY A 48 1.85 9.91 2.96
N ALA A 49 1.24 8.74 3.18
CA ALA A 49 0.49 8.03 2.15
C ALA A 49 -0.74 8.82 1.69
N ALA A 50 -1.51 9.38 2.64
CA ALA A 50 -2.66 10.22 2.33
C ALA A 50 -2.24 11.48 1.56
N ALA A 51 -1.19 12.17 2.03
CA ALA A 51 -0.66 13.37 1.40
C ALA A 51 -0.09 13.09 -0.01
N LEU A 52 0.63 11.97 -0.20
CA LEU A 52 1.12 11.55 -1.50
C LEU A 52 -0.02 11.36 -2.49
N VAL A 53 -1.09 10.67 -2.08
CA VAL A 53 -2.27 10.46 -2.93
C VAL A 53 -3.00 11.76 -3.21
N GLY A 54 -3.17 12.64 -2.21
CA GLY A 54 -3.77 13.96 -2.41
C GLY A 54 -2.98 14.86 -3.36
N ALA A 55 -1.64 14.83 -3.29
CA ALA A 55 -0.78 15.55 -4.22
C ALA A 55 -0.86 14.96 -5.63
N ALA A 56 -0.79 13.62 -5.75
CA ALA A 56 -0.90 12.93 -7.03
C ALA A 56 -2.28 13.07 -7.69
N ALA A 57 -3.33 13.29 -6.89
CA ALA A 57 -4.68 13.60 -7.37
C ALA A 57 -4.74 14.91 -8.17
N GLN A 58 -3.86 15.87 -7.87
CA GLN A 58 -3.82 17.15 -8.59
C GLN A 58 -3.14 17.04 -9.95
N ILE A 59 -2.41 15.94 -10.21
CA ILE A 59 -1.88 15.63 -11.53
C ILE A 59 -2.99 14.91 -12.29
N ALA A 60 -3.87 15.70 -12.90
CA ALA A 60 -5.07 15.23 -13.59
C ALA A 60 -5.11 15.74 -15.03
N VAL A 61 -5.50 14.86 -15.95
CA VAL A 61 -5.73 15.19 -17.35
C VAL A 61 -7.19 14.86 -17.66
N PRO A 62 -8.03 15.87 -17.94
CA PRO A 62 -9.41 15.64 -18.35
C PRO A 62 -9.43 14.95 -19.72
N LEU A 63 -10.33 13.99 -19.88
CA LEU A 63 -10.53 13.28 -21.15
C LEU A 63 -11.83 13.73 -21.82
N PRO A 64 -11.85 13.94 -23.15
CA PRO A 64 -13.07 14.26 -23.86
C PRO A 64 -14.06 13.09 -23.77
N GLY A 65 -15.33 13.40 -23.46
CA GLY A 65 -16.42 12.42 -23.46
C GLY A 65 -16.62 11.64 -22.15
N THR A 66 -15.85 11.91 -21.09
CA THR A 66 -16.07 11.36 -19.74
C THR A 66 -15.95 12.42 -18.64
N PRO A 67 -16.78 12.36 -17.57
CA PRO A 67 -16.65 13.25 -16.42
C PRO A 67 -15.52 12.82 -15.46
N VAL A 68 -14.84 11.71 -15.73
CA VAL A 68 -13.80 11.16 -14.86
C VAL A 68 -12.41 11.47 -15.46
N PRO A 69 -11.60 12.31 -14.81
CA PRO A 69 -10.25 12.62 -15.29
C PRO A 69 -9.28 11.45 -15.05
N VAL A 70 -8.25 11.34 -15.90
CA VAL A 70 -7.12 10.46 -15.63
C VAL A 70 -6.20 11.17 -14.64
N SER A 71 -6.00 10.60 -13.45
CA SER A 71 -5.11 11.20 -12.45
C SER A 71 -3.96 10.29 -12.03
N GLY A 72 -2.95 10.89 -11.40
CA GLY A 72 -1.88 10.18 -10.70
C GLY A 72 -2.33 9.47 -9.42
N GLN A 73 -3.57 9.74 -8.97
CA GLN A 73 -4.14 9.26 -7.72
C GLN A 73 -4.11 7.72 -7.61
N THR A 74 -4.63 7.02 -8.63
CA THR A 74 -4.71 5.55 -8.62
C THR A 74 -3.33 4.90 -8.56
N PHE A 75 -2.34 5.48 -9.26
CA PHE A 75 -0.95 5.01 -9.19
C PHE A 75 -0.37 5.17 -7.79
N ALA A 76 -0.54 6.35 -7.18
CA ALA A 76 -0.04 6.64 -5.85
C ALA A 76 -0.64 5.70 -4.79
N VAL A 77 -1.93 5.34 -4.91
CA VAL A 77 -2.60 4.39 -4.02
C VAL A 77 -1.96 3.00 -4.10
N LEU A 78 -1.76 2.49 -5.32
CA LEU A 78 -1.16 1.17 -5.52
C LEU A 78 0.30 1.13 -5.06
N LEU A 79 1.05 2.20 -5.33
CA LEU A 79 2.44 2.35 -4.89
C LEU A 79 2.54 2.42 -3.35
N ALA A 80 1.66 3.19 -2.70
CA ALA A 80 1.58 3.27 -1.24
C ALA A 80 1.23 1.91 -0.64
N GLY A 81 0.27 1.19 -1.24
CA GLY A 81 -0.04 -0.20 -0.90
C GLY A 81 1.21 -1.07 -0.88
N ALA A 82 1.93 -1.12 -2.01
CA ALA A 82 3.09 -1.97 -2.16
C ALA A 82 4.24 -1.58 -1.22
N ALA A 83 4.47 -0.27 -1.04
CA ALA A 83 5.59 0.24 -0.25
C ALA A 83 5.35 0.16 1.27
N LEU A 84 4.11 0.33 1.73
CA LEU A 84 3.80 0.51 3.17
C LEU A 84 3.08 -0.70 3.78
N GLY A 85 2.60 -1.66 2.99
CA GLY A 85 1.91 -2.83 3.49
C GLY A 85 0.46 -2.56 3.87
N TRP A 86 -0.27 -3.62 4.26
CA TRP A 86 -1.74 -3.58 4.29
C TRP A 86 -2.27 -2.55 5.31
N GLY A 87 -1.68 -2.51 6.51
CA GLY A 87 -2.17 -1.69 7.61
C GLY A 87 -1.92 -0.20 7.38
N ARG A 88 -0.66 0.18 7.11
CA ARG A 88 -0.27 1.61 6.94
C ARG A 88 -0.90 2.21 5.69
N ALA A 89 -0.91 1.49 4.57
CA ALA A 89 -1.51 2.01 3.34
C ALA A 89 -3.04 2.08 3.44
N GLY A 90 -3.70 1.05 4.00
CA GLY A 90 -5.14 1.05 4.23
C GLY A 90 -5.58 2.20 5.14
N LEU A 91 -4.90 2.41 6.27
CA LEU A 91 -5.14 3.54 7.16
C LEU A 91 -4.88 4.88 6.48
N GLY A 92 -3.82 4.99 5.67
CA GLY A 92 -3.54 6.20 4.88
C GLY A 92 -4.69 6.53 3.92
N MET A 93 -5.26 5.52 3.26
CA MET A 93 -6.39 5.72 2.36
C MET A 93 -7.69 6.02 3.11
N ALA A 94 -7.86 5.49 4.32
CA ALA A 94 -8.98 5.86 5.19
C ALA A 94 -8.87 7.33 5.63
N VAL A 95 -7.67 7.80 6.01
CA VAL A 95 -7.42 9.22 6.30
C VAL A 95 -7.71 10.07 5.06
N TYR A 96 -7.23 9.65 3.88
CA TYR A 96 -7.49 10.32 2.61
C TYR A 96 -8.99 10.51 2.34
N LEU A 97 -9.73 9.41 2.41
CA LEU A 97 -11.18 9.37 2.19
C LEU A 97 -11.92 10.24 3.21
N LEU A 98 -11.68 10.03 4.50
CA LEU A 98 -12.45 10.68 5.57
C LEU A 98 -12.21 12.18 5.63
N ALA A 99 -10.96 12.64 5.49
CA ALA A 99 -10.71 14.09 5.50
C ALA A 99 -11.27 14.75 4.23
N GLY A 100 -11.19 14.07 3.08
CA GLY A 100 -11.79 14.57 1.85
C GLY A 100 -13.30 14.66 1.93
N MET A 101 -13.97 13.65 2.48
CA MET A 101 -15.42 13.70 2.78
C MET A 101 -15.79 14.80 3.78
N ALA A 102 -14.90 15.10 4.74
CA ALA A 102 -15.06 16.18 5.70
C ALA A 102 -14.76 17.59 5.14
N GLY A 103 -14.38 17.69 3.86
CA GLY A 103 -14.21 18.97 3.16
C GLY A 103 -12.79 19.33 2.75
N MET A 104 -11.78 18.50 3.06
CA MET A 104 -10.40 18.71 2.62
C MET A 104 -10.30 18.68 1.07
N PRO A 105 -9.88 19.76 0.39
CA PRO A 105 -9.88 19.89 -1.07
C PRO A 105 -8.66 19.19 -1.71
N TRP A 106 -8.61 17.87 -1.60
CA TRP A 106 -7.48 17.06 -2.06
C TRP A 106 -7.88 15.84 -2.88
N PHE A 107 -9.17 15.71 -3.22
CA PHE A 107 -9.56 14.86 -4.33
C PHE A 107 -9.12 15.51 -5.65
N VAL A 108 -9.35 14.81 -6.75
CA VAL A 108 -8.98 15.29 -8.08
C VAL A 108 -9.54 16.70 -8.34
N ASP A 109 -8.72 17.54 -8.97
CA ASP A 109 -9.03 18.95 -9.27
C ASP A 109 -9.47 19.77 -8.03
N GLY A 110 -8.90 19.48 -6.86
CA GLY A 110 -9.23 20.15 -5.60
C GLY A 110 -10.62 19.85 -5.05
N ALA A 111 -11.30 18.81 -5.55
CA ALA A 111 -12.62 18.43 -5.06
C ALA A 111 -12.59 17.92 -3.60
N SER A 112 -13.76 17.94 -2.97
CA SER A 112 -14.00 17.39 -1.63
C SER A 112 -15.47 17.04 -1.43
N GLY A 113 -15.81 16.48 -0.26
CA GLY A 113 -17.16 16.09 0.10
C GLY A 113 -17.59 14.76 -0.50
N THR A 114 -18.90 14.54 -0.57
CA THR A 114 -19.51 13.26 -0.98
C THR A 114 -20.23 13.30 -2.34
N GLY A 115 -20.33 14.48 -2.96
CA GLY A 115 -21.12 14.68 -4.18
C GLY A 115 -20.40 14.26 -5.48
N ALA A 116 -19.10 13.99 -5.44
CA ALA A 116 -18.33 13.69 -6.64
C ALA A 116 -18.73 12.31 -7.24
N PRO A 117 -19.03 12.20 -8.54
CA PRO A 117 -19.31 10.93 -9.21
C PRO A 117 -18.16 9.91 -9.11
N THR A 118 -16.95 10.39 -8.83
CA THR A 118 -15.72 9.60 -8.69
C THR A 118 -15.46 9.09 -7.27
N LEU A 119 -16.30 9.45 -6.28
CA LEU A 119 -16.09 9.09 -4.88
C LEU A 119 -16.01 7.57 -4.68
N GLY A 120 -16.76 6.78 -5.45
CA GLY A 120 -16.70 5.31 -5.39
C GLY A 120 -15.31 4.73 -5.62
N TYR A 121 -14.50 5.37 -6.49
CA TYR A 121 -13.11 4.96 -6.70
C TYR A 121 -12.28 5.23 -5.45
N VAL A 122 -12.49 6.38 -4.80
CA VAL A 122 -11.82 6.76 -3.54
C VAL A 122 -12.18 5.81 -2.40
N ILE A 123 -13.44 5.39 -2.32
CA ILE A 123 -13.88 4.35 -1.38
C ILE A 123 -13.13 3.04 -1.66
N GLY A 124 -13.05 2.65 -2.93
CA GLY A 124 -12.30 1.48 -3.38
C GLY A 124 -10.80 1.51 -3.03
N PHE A 125 -10.20 2.69 -2.90
CA PHE A 125 -8.77 2.81 -2.58
C PHE A 125 -8.39 2.19 -1.25
N VAL A 126 -9.26 2.27 -0.23
CA VAL A 126 -8.97 1.71 1.09
C VAL A 126 -8.74 0.22 0.98
N VAL A 127 -9.64 -0.47 0.29
CA VAL A 127 -9.56 -1.92 0.08
C VAL A 127 -8.43 -2.26 -0.89
N ALA A 128 -8.28 -1.52 -1.97
CA ALA A 128 -7.23 -1.75 -2.97
C ALA A 128 -5.83 -1.61 -2.36
N ALA A 129 -5.56 -0.54 -1.60
CA ALA A 129 -4.28 -0.33 -0.94
C ALA A 129 -3.97 -1.42 0.09
N ALA A 130 -4.96 -1.83 0.88
CA ALA A 130 -4.80 -2.91 1.84
C ALA A 130 -4.51 -4.25 1.15
N ALA A 131 -5.25 -4.59 0.08
CA ALA A 131 -5.06 -5.81 -0.68
C ALA A 131 -3.70 -5.86 -1.38
N VAL A 132 -3.31 -4.77 -2.05
CA VAL A 132 -2.00 -4.62 -2.69
C VAL A 132 -0.88 -4.72 -1.67
N GLY A 133 -1.02 -4.06 -0.51
CA GLY A 133 -0.05 -4.17 0.57
C GLY A 133 0.09 -5.59 1.09
N ARG A 134 -1.03 -6.32 1.22
CA ARG A 134 -0.99 -7.73 1.65
C ARG A 134 -0.31 -8.63 0.63
N LEU A 135 -0.50 -8.37 -0.67
CA LEU A 135 0.19 -9.09 -1.74
C LEU A 135 1.69 -8.76 -1.77
N ALA A 136 2.05 -7.48 -1.59
CA ALA A 136 3.44 -7.03 -1.55
C ALA A 136 4.22 -7.64 -0.36
N GLU A 137 3.61 -7.76 0.82
CA GLU A 137 4.18 -8.49 1.97
C GLU A 137 4.51 -9.95 1.65
N ARG A 138 3.75 -10.57 0.75
CA ARG A 138 3.98 -11.93 0.24
C ARG A 138 4.97 -11.97 -0.93
N GLY A 139 5.55 -10.83 -1.29
CA GLY A 139 6.49 -10.67 -2.39
C GLY A 139 5.84 -10.51 -3.76
N GLY A 140 4.60 -9.99 -3.80
CA GLY A 140 3.88 -9.64 -5.02
C GLY A 140 4.54 -8.52 -5.82
N ASP A 141 5.54 -7.84 -5.28
CA ASP A 141 6.22 -6.68 -5.88
C ASP A 141 7.69 -6.92 -6.23
N ARG A 142 8.17 -8.18 -6.13
CA ARG A 142 9.60 -8.53 -6.25
C ARG A 142 10.08 -8.81 -7.67
N THR A 143 9.14 -9.08 -8.57
CA THR A 143 9.44 -9.38 -9.98
C THR A 143 8.41 -8.66 -10.84
N PRO A 144 8.76 -8.22 -12.07
CA PRO A 144 7.82 -7.51 -12.93
C PRO A 144 6.47 -8.23 -13.10
N ALA A 145 6.48 -9.55 -13.36
CA ALA A 145 5.26 -10.33 -13.57
C ALA A 145 4.34 -10.36 -12.33
N ARG A 146 4.91 -10.56 -11.13
CA ARG A 146 4.14 -10.51 -9.87
C ARG A 146 3.61 -9.10 -9.62
N THR A 147 4.41 -8.07 -9.92
CA THR A 147 4.00 -6.67 -9.75
C THR A 147 2.81 -6.37 -10.64
N VAL A 148 2.86 -6.79 -11.91
CA VAL A 148 1.72 -6.67 -12.84
C VAL A 148 0.46 -7.28 -12.24
N GLY A 149 0.50 -8.54 -11.80
CA GLY A 149 -0.66 -9.20 -11.20
C GLY A 149 -1.18 -8.49 -9.95
N THR A 150 -0.28 -8.00 -9.10
CA THR A 150 -0.62 -7.26 -7.88
C THR A 150 -1.31 -5.93 -8.20
N MET A 151 -0.77 -5.17 -9.16
CA MET A 151 -1.33 -3.88 -9.57
C MET A 151 -2.69 -4.06 -10.23
N LEU A 152 -2.85 -5.06 -11.11
CA LEU A 152 -4.12 -5.38 -11.76
C LEU A 152 -5.21 -5.78 -10.74
N ALA A 153 -4.85 -6.55 -9.71
CA ALA A 153 -5.78 -6.89 -8.64
C ALA A 153 -6.26 -5.65 -7.87
N GLY A 154 -5.34 -4.73 -7.56
CA GLY A 154 -5.70 -3.45 -6.94
C GLY A 154 -6.60 -2.60 -7.82
N THR A 155 -6.26 -2.44 -9.11
CA THR A 155 -7.08 -1.73 -10.09
C THR A 155 -8.47 -2.32 -10.23
N ALA A 156 -8.60 -3.66 -10.27
CA ALA A 156 -9.88 -4.33 -10.34
C ALA A 156 -10.76 -4.04 -9.10
N ILE A 157 -10.18 -4.00 -7.90
CA ILE A 157 -10.89 -3.63 -6.67
C ILE A 157 -11.39 -2.18 -6.75
N MET A 158 -10.57 -1.25 -7.27
CA MET A 158 -10.99 0.14 -7.47
C MET A 158 -12.19 0.23 -8.42
N TYR A 159 -12.17 -0.49 -9.55
CA TYR A 159 -13.29 -0.53 -10.49
C TYR A 159 -14.53 -1.18 -9.90
N ALA A 160 -14.38 -2.24 -9.10
CA ALA A 160 -15.49 -2.93 -8.45
C ALA A 160 -16.28 -2.02 -7.49
N ALA A 161 -15.62 -1.04 -6.86
CA ALA A 161 -16.29 -0.02 -6.04
C ALA A 161 -16.72 1.21 -6.86
N GLY A 162 -15.87 1.66 -7.78
CA GLY A 162 -16.07 2.88 -8.56
C GLY A 162 -17.21 2.80 -9.57
N VAL A 163 -17.32 1.71 -10.31
CA VAL A 163 -18.34 1.56 -11.37
C VAL A 163 -19.76 1.55 -10.80
N PRO A 164 -20.10 0.74 -9.76
CA PRO A 164 -21.44 0.78 -9.18
C PRO A 164 -21.82 2.15 -8.60
N TYR A 165 -20.86 2.84 -7.97
CA TYR A 165 -21.08 4.21 -7.49
C TYR A 165 -21.33 5.18 -8.65
N LEU A 166 -20.54 5.09 -9.71
CA LEU A 166 -20.68 5.93 -10.89
C LEU A 166 -22.07 5.74 -11.53
N MET A 167 -22.53 4.49 -11.65
CA MET A 167 -23.88 4.16 -12.12
C MET A 167 -24.95 4.86 -11.28
N ALA A 168 -24.84 4.77 -9.95
CA ALA A 168 -25.79 5.40 -9.04
C ALA A 168 -25.75 6.93 -9.11
N SER A 169 -24.56 7.53 -9.17
CA SER A 169 -24.41 8.99 -9.21
C SER A 169 -24.90 9.62 -10.52
N LEU A 170 -24.66 8.97 -11.66
CA LEU A 170 -25.03 9.48 -12.99
C LEU A 170 -26.37 8.94 -13.49
N HIS A 171 -27.00 8.02 -12.76
CA HIS A 171 -28.24 7.34 -13.17
C HIS A 171 -28.13 6.66 -14.54
N VAL A 172 -27.01 5.95 -14.77
CA VAL A 172 -26.73 5.27 -16.04
C VAL A 172 -26.59 3.76 -15.87
N GLY A 173 -26.86 3.01 -16.94
CA GLY A 173 -26.65 1.56 -16.98
C GLY A 173 -25.18 1.15 -17.03
N LEU A 174 -24.90 -0.14 -16.79
CA LEU A 174 -23.55 -0.70 -16.70
C LEU A 174 -22.69 -0.40 -17.93
N GLY A 175 -23.21 -0.61 -19.15
CA GLY A 175 -22.44 -0.36 -20.38
C GLY A 175 -21.91 1.07 -20.46
N ARG A 176 -22.79 2.05 -20.20
CA ARG A 176 -22.39 3.46 -20.18
C ARG A 176 -21.43 3.78 -19.04
N ALA A 177 -21.60 3.17 -17.87
CA ALA A 177 -20.67 3.35 -16.76
C ALA A 177 -19.27 2.77 -17.06
N LEU A 178 -19.17 1.67 -17.81
CA LEU A 178 -17.89 1.13 -18.26
C LEU A 178 -17.23 2.06 -19.30
N ASP A 179 -18.00 2.59 -20.25
CA ASP A 179 -17.50 3.54 -21.25
C ASP A 179 -16.97 4.85 -20.63
N LEU A 180 -17.59 5.28 -19.53
CA LEU A 180 -17.19 6.50 -18.82
C LEU A 180 -16.10 6.24 -17.77
N GLY A 181 -16.18 5.10 -17.09
CA GLY A 181 -15.49 4.80 -15.84
C GLY A 181 -14.36 3.78 -15.94
N VAL A 182 -14.20 3.09 -17.06
CA VAL A 182 -13.17 2.04 -17.24
C VAL A 182 -12.41 2.21 -18.55
N THR A 183 -13.12 2.16 -19.68
CA THR A 183 -12.52 2.17 -21.02
C THR A 183 -11.49 3.28 -21.25
N PRO A 184 -11.73 4.54 -20.82
CA PRO A 184 -10.79 5.64 -21.04
C PRO A 184 -9.49 5.50 -20.23
N PHE A 185 -9.52 4.74 -19.13
CA PHE A 185 -8.40 4.61 -18.19
C PHE A 185 -7.47 3.44 -18.49
N LEU A 186 -7.91 2.45 -19.28
CA LEU A 186 -7.16 1.22 -19.53
C LEU A 186 -5.74 1.47 -20.05
N ALA A 187 -5.58 2.41 -20.99
CA ALA A 187 -4.26 2.77 -21.52
C ALA A 187 -3.37 3.42 -20.44
N GLY A 188 -3.95 4.33 -19.65
CA GLY A 188 -3.24 4.97 -18.53
C GLY A 188 -2.89 3.98 -17.42
N ASP A 189 -3.74 2.99 -17.17
CA ASP A 189 -3.49 1.95 -16.18
C ASP A 189 -2.41 0.97 -16.64
N ALA A 190 -2.41 0.59 -17.92
CA ALA A 190 -1.34 -0.21 -18.50
C ALA A 190 0.02 0.48 -18.31
N LEU A 191 0.10 1.79 -18.59
CA LEU A 191 1.32 2.57 -18.36
C LEU A 191 1.72 2.57 -16.88
N LYS A 192 0.79 2.84 -15.96
CA LYS A 192 1.04 2.83 -14.51
C LYS A 192 1.55 1.47 -14.02
N VAL A 193 0.95 0.38 -14.51
CA VAL A 193 1.34 -0.99 -14.18
C VAL A 193 2.76 -1.28 -14.66
N LEU A 194 3.11 -0.87 -15.88
CA LEU A 194 4.47 -1.04 -16.41
C LEU A 194 5.50 -0.25 -15.61
N LEU A 195 5.17 1.00 -15.25
CA LEU A 195 6.02 1.83 -14.39
C LEU A 195 6.24 1.17 -13.02
N ALA A 196 5.17 0.68 -12.38
CA ALA A 196 5.27 -0.05 -11.11
C ALA A 196 6.12 -1.33 -11.24
N ALA A 197 5.92 -2.08 -12.33
CA ALA A 197 6.65 -3.31 -12.61
C ALA A 197 8.16 -3.10 -12.84
N GLY A 198 8.57 -1.92 -13.28
CA GLY A 198 9.98 -1.51 -13.30
C GLY A 198 10.47 -1.02 -11.93
N LEU A 199 9.74 -0.09 -11.32
CA LEU A 199 10.19 0.65 -10.14
C LEU A 199 10.28 -0.21 -8.87
N LEU A 200 9.26 -1.01 -8.59
CA LEU A 200 9.17 -1.78 -7.33
C LEU A 200 10.23 -2.88 -7.24
N PRO A 201 10.41 -3.75 -8.25
CA PRO A 201 11.51 -4.72 -8.22
C PRO A 201 12.89 -4.05 -8.19
N ALA A 202 13.07 -2.91 -8.86
CA ALA A 202 14.33 -2.17 -8.82
C ALA A 202 14.63 -1.64 -7.41
N ALA A 203 13.65 -1.05 -6.73
CA ALA A 203 13.78 -0.60 -5.34
C ALA A 203 14.21 -1.75 -4.40
N TRP A 204 13.65 -2.94 -4.60
CA TRP A 204 14.04 -4.14 -3.84
C TRP A 204 15.45 -4.65 -4.16
N LYS A 205 15.95 -4.46 -5.38
CA LYS A 205 17.34 -4.80 -5.75
C LYS A 205 18.34 -3.85 -5.10
N LEU A 206 18.03 -2.55 -5.08
CA LEU A 206 18.90 -1.52 -4.49
C LEU A 206 19.08 -1.67 -2.98
N THR A 207 18.07 -2.20 -2.28
CA THR A 207 18.11 -2.39 -0.83
C THR A 207 18.88 -3.65 -0.39
N GLY A 208 19.35 -4.49 -1.33
CA GLY A 208 20.09 -5.71 -1.04
C GLY A 208 19.26 -6.86 -0.43
N ALA A 209 18.03 -6.57 0.03
CA ALA A 209 17.11 -7.53 0.65
C ALA A 209 16.57 -8.63 -0.30
N SER A 210 16.89 -8.54 -1.60
CA SER A 210 16.46 -9.48 -2.63
C SER A 210 17.46 -10.60 -2.93
N ARG A 211 18.64 -10.62 -2.30
CA ARG A 211 19.73 -11.55 -2.66
C ARG A 211 19.60 -12.97 -2.06
N ASP A 212 18.60 -13.23 -1.21
CA ASP A 212 18.47 -14.50 -0.49
C ASP A 212 17.15 -15.26 -0.77
N ARG A 213 16.68 -15.27 -2.03
CA ARG A 213 15.55 -16.12 -2.46
C ARG A 213 15.91 -16.95 -3.68
#